data_AF-A0A6N7SS78-F1
#
_entry.id   AF-A0A6N7SS78-F1
#
_cell.length_a   1.000
_cell.length_b   1.000
_cell.length_c   1.000
_cell.angle_alpha   90.00
_cell.angle_beta   90.00
_cell.angle_gamma   90.00
#
_symmetry.space_group_name_H-M   'P 1'
#
loop_
_entity.id
_entity.type
_entity.pdbx_description
1 polymer ?
#
loop_
_entity_poly.entity_id
_entity_poly.type
_entity_poly.pdbx_seq_one_letter_code
_entity_poly.pdbx_strand_id
1 'polypeptide(L)'
;MELILNIYDKKGKKVVRQVKGNTIDIMMGTIERLMSLLDIENSTDSIEILKKVSGAYQELKGILSLIFEDVSEEEWNYVKVKELIPVILNVVKYTFAEMNSIPTDPNQKGA
;
A
#
# COMPACT_ATOMS: atom_id res chain seq x y z
N MET A 1 -8.87 7.56 -5.29
CA MET A 1 -7.78 8.31 -4.62
C MET A 1 -6.49 7.93 -5.34
N GLU A 2 -5.64 8.89 -5.71
CA GLU A 2 -4.44 8.59 -6.51
C GLU A 2 -3.28 8.16 -5.60
N LEU A 3 -2.72 6.97 -5.83
CA LEU A 3 -1.51 6.51 -5.14
C LEU A 3 -0.28 7.00 -5.91
N ILE A 4 0.56 7.79 -5.24
CA ILE A 4 1.80 8.32 -5.83
C ILE A 4 2.98 7.92 -4.95
N LEU A 5 4.02 7.41 -5.58
CA LEU A 5 5.32 7.14 -4.96
C LEU A 5 6.39 8.05 -5.57
N ASN A 6 7.11 8.77 -4.72
CA ASN A 6 8.23 9.59 -5.16
C ASN A 6 9.54 8.79 -5.11
N ILE A 7 10.30 8.85 -6.20
CA ILE A 7 11.67 8.37 -6.27
C ILE A 7 12.60 9.58 -6.15
N TYR A 8 13.52 9.51 -5.19
CA TYR A 8 14.45 10.58 -4.90
C TYR A 8 15.81 10.39 -5.58
N ASP A 9 16.59 11.46 -5.64
CA ASP A 9 18.01 11.35 -5.97
C ASP A 9 18.78 10.51 -4.93
N LYS A 10 20.02 10.13 -5.27
CA LYS A 10 20.90 9.35 -4.38
C LYS A 10 21.18 10.02 -3.02
N LYS A 11 20.85 11.31 -2.88
CA LYS A 11 21.02 12.10 -1.64
C LYS A 11 19.72 12.20 -0.85
N GLY A 12 18.60 11.68 -1.35
CA GLY A 12 17.27 11.78 -0.75
C GLY A 12 16.67 13.19 -0.74
N LYS A 13 17.22 14.13 -1.52
CA LYS A 13 16.88 15.56 -1.42
C LYS A 13 15.86 16.01 -2.45
N LYS A 14 15.99 15.57 -3.70
CA LYS A 14 15.11 15.98 -4.80
C LYS A 14 14.33 14.80 -5.33
N VAL A 15 13.04 15.00 -5.61
CA VAL A 15 12.24 14.03 -6.38
C VAL A 15 12.73 14.07 -7.82
N VAL A 16 13.11 12.90 -8.34
CA VAL A 16 13.58 12.74 -9.73
C VAL A 16 12.57 12.00 -10.60
N ARG A 17 11.67 11.23 -9.98
CA ARG A 17 10.58 10.53 -10.67
C ARG A 17 9.38 10.38 -9.73
N GLN A 18 8.18 10.41 -10.29
CA GLN A 18 6.95 10.06 -9.59
C GLN A 18 6.30 8.90 -10.31
N VAL A 19 5.89 7.88 -9.57
CA VAL A 19 5.24 6.69 -10.10
C VAL A 19 3.83 6.63 -9.55
N LYS A 20 2.86 6.41 -10.43
CA LYS A 20 1.46 6.24 -10.06
C LYS A 20 1.19 4.76 -9.85
N GLY A 21 0.51 4.42 -8.76
CA GLY A 21 0.13 3.06 -8.45
C GLY A 21 -1.18 2.68 -9.16
N ASN A 22 -1.26 1.45 -9.64
CA ASN A 22 -2.49 0.85 -10.15
C ASN A 22 -3.21 0.10 -9.02
N THR A 23 -4.38 0.59 -8.62
CA THR A 23 -5.16 0.00 -7.50
C THR A 23 -6.34 -0.84 -7.95
N ILE A 24 -6.68 -0.82 -9.24
CA ILE A 24 -7.93 -1.40 -9.76
C ILE A 24 -7.83 -2.94 -9.89
N ASP A 25 -6.61 -3.49 -9.94
CA ASP A 25 -6.35 -4.92 -10.16
C ASP A 25 -5.51 -5.55 -9.04
N ILE A 26 -5.84 -5.24 -7.78
CA ILE A 26 -5.19 -5.87 -6.63
C ILE A 26 -5.98 -7.12 -6.22
N MET A 27 -5.34 -8.29 -6.26
CA MET A 27 -5.95 -9.54 -5.79
C MET A 27 -6.27 -9.49 -4.28
N MET A 28 -7.42 -10.01 -3.87
CA MET A 28 -7.86 -10.03 -2.47
C MET A 28 -6.82 -10.67 -1.52
N GLY A 29 -6.19 -11.77 -1.94
CA GLY A 29 -5.13 -12.42 -1.14
C GLY A 29 -3.89 -11.54 -0.91
N THR A 30 -3.63 -10.56 -1.78
CA THR A 30 -2.57 -9.56 -1.58
C THR A 30 -2.95 -8.58 -0.48
N ILE A 31 -4.23 -8.19 -0.41
CA ILE A 31 -4.74 -7.32 0.65
C ILE A 31 -4.81 -8.07 1.99
N GLU A 32 -5.25 -9.32 2.00
CA GLU A 32 -5.23 -10.15 3.22
C GLU A 32 -3.83 -10.27 3.82
N ARG A 33 -2.81 -10.53 2.99
CA ARG A 33 -1.40 -10.52 3.43
C ARG A 33 -1.00 -9.16 3.97
N LEU A 34 -1.35 -8.07 3.29
CA LEU A 34 -1.02 -6.71 3.73
C LEU A 34 -1.64 -6.39 5.11
N MET A 35 -2.91 -6.72 5.30
CA MET A 35 -3.62 -6.51 6.57
C MET A 35 -3.04 -7.36 7.69
N SER A 36 -2.73 -8.63 7.41
CA SER A 36 -2.10 -9.54 8.37
C SER A 36 -0.70 -9.06 8.79
N LEU A 37 0.10 -8.54 7.85
CA LEU A 37 1.45 -8.05 8.13
C LEU A 37 1.47 -6.80 9.00
N LEU A 38 0.47 -5.94 8.83
CA LEU A 38 0.44 -4.65 9.49
C LEU A 38 -0.36 -4.68 10.80
N ASP A 39 -1.18 -5.71 11.02
CA ASP A 39 -1.98 -5.90 12.22
C ASP A 39 -2.71 -4.57 12.57
N ILE A 40 -3.45 -4.08 11.57
CA ILE A 40 -4.01 -2.71 11.50
C ILE A 40 -5.14 -2.51 12.50
N GLU A 41 -5.64 -3.59 13.13
CA GLU A 41 -6.72 -3.51 14.10
C GLU A 41 -6.30 -2.84 15.41
N ASN A 42 -4.99 -2.72 15.74
CA ASN A 42 -4.56 -2.29 17.07
C ASN A 42 -3.42 -1.26 17.18
N SER A 43 -2.78 -0.83 16.09
CA SER A 43 -1.58 0.05 16.20
C SER A 43 -1.87 1.53 15.88
N THR A 44 -1.82 2.39 16.91
CA THR A 44 -1.79 3.86 16.78
C THR A 44 -0.42 4.47 17.07
N ASP A 45 0.55 3.67 17.56
CA ASP A 45 1.92 4.13 17.83
C ASP A 45 2.78 4.10 16.57
N SER A 46 3.29 5.27 16.17
CA SER A 46 4.15 5.44 15.01
C SER A 46 5.46 4.63 15.09
N ILE A 47 5.98 4.37 16.28
CA ILE A 47 7.19 3.54 16.48
C ILE A 47 6.88 2.07 16.22
N GLU A 48 5.72 1.60 16.66
CA GLU A 48 5.28 0.22 16.44
C GLU A 48 5.03 -0.04 14.95
N ILE A 49 4.35 0.87 14.27
CA ILE A 49 4.13 0.82 12.82
C ILE A 49 5.48 0.81 12.09
N LEU A 50 6.44 1.64 12.48
CA LEU A 50 7.77 1.65 11.87
C LEU A 50 8.50 0.30 12.05
N LYS A 51 8.41 -0.32 13.23
CA LYS A 51 8.99 -1.64 13.49
C LYS A 51 8.37 -2.73 12.62
N LYS A 52 7.02 -2.75 12.53
CA LYS A 52 6.27 -3.68 11.67
C LYS A 52 6.67 -3.50 10.20
N VAL A 53 6.67 -2.27 9.70
CA VAL A 53 7.06 -1.94 8.32
C VAL A 53 8.52 -2.33 8.03
N SER A 54 9.44 -2.09 8.97
CA SER A 54 10.85 -2.43 8.78
C SER A 54 11.08 -3.94 8.81
N GLY A 55 10.41 -4.67 9.72
CA GLY A 55 10.51 -6.12 9.83
C GLY A 55 9.90 -6.86 8.65
N ALA A 56 8.79 -6.34 8.10
CA ALA A 56 8.09 -6.90 6.95
C ALA A 56 8.49 -6.26 5.61
N TYR A 57 9.59 -5.50 5.56
CA TYR A 57 9.89 -4.64 4.39
C TYR A 57 9.96 -5.41 3.06
N GLN A 58 10.58 -6.59 3.04
CA GLN A 58 10.69 -7.37 1.79
C GLN A 58 9.33 -7.84 1.27
N GLU A 59 8.45 -8.27 2.17
CA GLU A 59 7.10 -8.70 1.82
C GLU A 59 6.24 -7.51 1.40
N LEU A 60 6.34 -6.39 2.12
CA LEU A 60 5.70 -5.12 1.76
C LEU A 60 6.18 -4.61 0.40
N LYS A 61 7.49 -4.67 0.13
CA LYS A 61 8.06 -4.32 -1.18
C LYS A 61 7.49 -5.21 -2.28
N GLY A 62 7.36 -6.52 -2.03
CA GLY A 62 6.73 -7.46 -2.97
C GLY A 62 5.29 -7.06 -3.30
N ILE A 63 4.49 -6.77 -2.28
CA ILE A 63 3.10 -6.31 -2.44
C ILE A 63 3.04 -4.98 -3.19
N LEU A 64 3.84 -4.00 -2.78
CA LEU A 64 3.86 -2.68 -3.41
C LEU A 64 4.40 -2.70 -4.84
N SER A 65 5.26 -3.66 -5.19
CA SER A 65 5.73 -3.82 -6.58
C SER A 65 4.61 -4.30 -7.52
N LEU A 66 3.57 -4.97 -6.99
CA LEU A 66 2.36 -5.28 -7.77
C LEU A 66 1.49 -4.04 -8.02
N ILE A 67 1.61 -3.03 -7.15
CA ILE A 67 0.84 -1.78 -7.24
C ILE A 67 1.61 -0.75 -8.07
N PHE A 68 2.93 -0.70 -7.92
CA PHE A 68 3.84 0.22 -8.59
C PHE A 68 4.77 -0.55 -9.53
N GLU A 69 4.19 -1.16 -10.57
CA GLU A 69 4.88 -2.05 -11.53
C GLU A 69 6.08 -1.39 -12.21
N ASP A 70 6.05 -0.06 -12.38
CA ASP A 70 7.09 0.72 -13.02
C ASP A 70 8.28 1.06 -12.10
N VAL A 71 8.31 0.60 -10.85
CA VAL A 71 9.41 0.85 -9.90
C VAL A 71 10.43 -0.27 -9.97
N SER A 72 11.66 0.06 -10.39
CA SER A 72 12.75 -0.90 -10.44
C SER A 72 13.28 -1.29 -9.06
N GLU A 73 14.02 -2.42 -9.00
CA GLU A 73 14.59 -2.91 -7.74
C GLU A 73 15.54 -1.89 -7.07
N GLU A 74 16.32 -1.16 -7.86
CA GLU A 74 17.25 -0.14 -7.36
C GLU A 74 16.49 1.08 -6.80
N GLU A 75 15.40 1.48 -7.44
CA GLU A 75 14.64 2.68 -7.08
C GLU A 75 13.94 2.56 -5.73
N TRP A 76 13.65 1.36 -5.27
CA TRP A 76 13.17 1.11 -3.91
C TRP A 76 14.10 1.65 -2.82
N ASN A 77 15.41 1.73 -3.10
CA ASN A 77 16.39 2.32 -2.17
C ASN A 77 16.28 3.86 -2.08
N TYR A 78 15.55 4.48 -3.00
CA TYR A 78 15.38 5.92 -3.11
C TYR A 78 13.95 6.38 -2.78
N VAL A 79 13.17 5.53 -2.12
CA VAL A 79 11.85 5.85 -1.59
C VAL A 79 11.99 6.23 -0.10
N LYS A 80 11.25 7.26 0.33
CA LYS A 80 11.25 7.65 1.75
C LYS A 80 10.26 6.83 2.55
N VAL A 81 10.73 6.23 3.64
CA VAL A 81 9.88 5.47 4.58
C VAL A 81 8.67 6.28 5.08
N LYS A 82 8.85 7.58 5.34
CA LYS A 82 7.76 8.48 5.77
C LYS A 82 6.64 8.66 4.74
N GLU A 83 6.90 8.36 3.47
CA GLU A 83 5.92 8.41 2.37
C GLU A 83 5.35 7.02 2.09
N LEU A 84 6.13 5.97 2.36
CA LEU A 84 5.70 4.59 2.23
C LEU A 84 4.54 4.25 3.17
N ILE A 85 4.60 4.69 4.43
CA ILE A 85 3.56 4.41 5.43
C ILE A 85 2.18 4.95 4.98
N PRO A 86 2.03 6.25 4.60
CA PRO A 86 0.77 6.75 4.05
C PRO A 86 0.28 5.99 2.81
N VAL A 87 1.18 5.61 1.89
CA VAL A 87 0.81 4.83 0.70
C VAL A 87 0.21 3.48 1.08
N ILE A 88 0.87 2.76 1.99
CA ILE A 88 0.39 1.47 2.52
C ILE A 88 -1.00 1.61 3.16
N LEU A 89 -1.18 2.59 4.04
CA LEU A 89 -2.48 2.84 4.69
C LEU A 89 -3.57 3.20 3.68
N ASN A 90 -3.21 3.92 2.62
CA ASN A 90 -4.12 4.31 1.56
C ASN A 90 -4.55 3.12 0.68
N VAL A 91 -3.66 2.16 0.40
CA VAL A 91 -4.00 0.89 -0.28
C VAL A 91 -5.05 0.11 0.50
N VAL A 92 -4.84 -0.03 1.81
CA VAL A 92 -5.76 -0.73 2.71
C VAL A 92 -7.12 -0.02 2.73
N LYS A 93 -7.13 1.30 2.97
CA LYS A 93 -8.36 2.11 2.98
C LYS A 93 -9.12 2.04 1.67
N TYR A 94 -8.42 2.07 0.53
CA TYR A 94 -9.04 1.96 -0.79
C TYR A 94 -9.76 0.63 -0.95
N THR A 95 -9.13 -0.48 -0.56
CA THR A 95 -9.76 -1.80 -0.65
C THR A 95 -11.04 -1.87 0.19
N PHE A 96 -11.01 -1.36 1.42
CA PHE A 96 -12.22 -1.31 2.26
C PHE A 96 -13.31 -0.40 1.67
N ALA A 97 -12.93 0.73 1.08
CA ALA A 97 -13.89 1.63 0.43
C ALA A 97 -14.54 0.96 -0.79
N GLU A 98 -13.77 0.24 -1.62
CA GLU A 98 -14.31 -0.50 -2.76
C GLU A 98 -15.24 -1.63 -2.29
N MET A 99 -14.84 -2.43 -1.30
CA MET A 99 -15.68 -3.49 -0.72
C MET A 99 -17.00 -2.94 -0.16
N ASN A 100 -16.98 -1.81 0.54
CA ASN A 100 -18.18 -1.17 1.09
C ASN A 100 -19.01 -0.42 0.04
N SER A 101 -18.44 -0.12 -1.12
CA SER A 101 -19.14 0.53 -2.24
C SER A 101 -19.87 -0.46 -3.15
N ILE A 102 -19.68 -1.77 -2.95
CA ILE A 102 -20.51 -2.80 -3.59
C ILE A 102 -21.95 -2.57 -3.11
N PRO A 103 -22.89 -2.18 -3.98
CA PRO A 103 -24.28 -2.06 -3.60
C PRO A 103 -24.75 -3.43 -3.12
N THR A 104 -25.14 -3.55 -1.85
CA THR A 104 -25.97 -4.68 -1.44
C THR A 104 -27.27 -4.56 -2.21
N ASP A 105 -27.43 -5.40 -3.24
CA ASP A 105 -28.68 -5.49 -3.97
C ASP A 105 -29.80 -5.82 -2.96
N PRO A 106 -30.75 -4.90 -2.68
CA PRO A 106 -31.83 -5.17 -1.73
C PRO A 106 -32.76 -6.28 -2.20
N ASN A 107 -32.60 -6.79 -3.42
CA ASN A 107 -33.47 -7.79 -4.04
C ASN A 107 -32.94 -9.23 -4.02
N GLN A 108 -31.85 -9.58 -3.32
CA GLN A 108 -31.61 -10.99 -2.99
C GLN A 108 -32.52 -11.46 -1.83
N LYS A 109 -33.83 -11.53 -2.12
CA LYS A 109 -34.74 -12.44 -1.43
C LYS A 109 -34.64 -13.80 -2.11
N GLY A 110 -33.93 -14.73 -1.47
CA GLY A 110 -34.16 -16.17 -1.56
C GLY A 110 -33.82 -16.85 -2.89
N ALA A 111 -32.88 -17.79 -2.81
CA ALA A 111 -32.95 -19.07 -3.50
C ALA A 111 -32.43 -20.14 -2.55
#